data_AF-A0A7S3LIC0-F1
#
_entry.id   AF-A0A7S3LIC0-F1
#
_cell.length_a   1.000
_cell.length_b   1.000
_cell.length_c   1.000
_cell.angle_alpha   90.00
_cell.angle_beta   90.00
_cell.angle_gamma   90.00
#
_symmetry.space_group_name_H-M   'P 1'
#
loop_
_entity.id
_entity.type
_entity.pdbx_description
1 polymer ?
#
loop_
_entity_poly.entity_id
_entity_poly.type
_entity_poly.pdbx_seq_one_letter_code
_entity_poly.pdbx_strand_id
1 'polypeptide(L)'
;MAVSTFSVVMLYTALLVAVTSAFSPSSNFLTTMASTTTTSSRGSALYAQSSIPPPRKKGYVPKWKKKQTLSEVEGPPQDLAQVGLKGNIKVVFKQGNETRTTMALAGQPLRTVATQAGQFIKYGCGKGECGTCESLVNGQWIRPCSTNLPAVAEGEEYVIQVKETKAKTVSSGRFYSARSIVLGFWNNVLGMIGFVRDRRLAKKNWDERKEYEDLVLQKTLEKKRARMAAEGKTPPSNPNLKP
;
A
#
# COMPACT_ATOMS: atom_id res chain seq x y z
N MET A 1 -34.36 -49.03 -29.48
CA MET A 1 -34.38 -48.44 -28.13
C MET A 1 -34.01 -46.97 -28.25
N ALA A 2 -35.02 -46.08 -28.31
CA ALA A 2 -34.79 -44.64 -28.47
C ALA A 2 -34.62 -44.02 -27.08
N VAL A 3 -33.41 -43.60 -26.74
CA VAL A 3 -33.13 -42.91 -25.49
C VAL A 3 -33.62 -41.48 -25.63
N SER A 4 -34.69 -41.16 -24.90
CA SER A 4 -35.36 -39.86 -24.93
C SER A 4 -34.41 -38.75 -24.50
N THR A 5 -34.17 -37.80 -25.40
CA THR A 5 -33.30 -36.62 -25.21
C THR A 5 -33.75 -35.73 -24.05
N PHE A 6 -35.00 -35.85 -23.60
CA PHE A 6 -35.52 -35.14 -22.44
C PHE A 6 -34.86 -35.55 -21.11
N SER A 7 -34.44 -36.81 -20.97
CA SER A 7 -33.84 -37.29 -19.72
C SER A 7 -32.42 -36.74 -19.50
N VAL A 8 -31.70 -36.42 -20.58
CA VAL A 8 -30.33 -35.87 -20.49
C VAL A 8 -30.34 -34.39 -20.09
N VAL A 9 -31.33 -33.63 -20.56
CA VAL A 9 -31.45 -32.19 -20.25
C VAL A 9 -31.86 -31.97 -18.80
N MET A 10 -32.77 -32.78 -18.24
CA MET A 10 -33.18 -32.69 -16.84
C MET A 10 -32.05 -33.06 -15.85
N LEU A 11 -31.16 -33.97 -16.25
CA LEU A 11 -30.02 -34.36 -15.41
C LEU A 11 -28.93 -33.28 -15.37
N TYR A 12 -28.78 -32.51 -16.45
CA TYR A 12 -27.86 -31.37 -16.52
C TYR A 12 -28.37 -30.14 -15.76
N THR A 13 -29.68 -29.88 -15.76
CA THR A 13 -30.25 -28.75 -15.01
C THR A 13 -30.25 -28.98 -13.50
N ALA A 14 -30.45 -30.22 -13.04
CA ALA A 14 -30.36 -30.56 -11.61
C ALA A 14 -28.92 -30.42 -11.06
N LEU A 15 -27.89 -30.68 -11.88
CA LEU A 15 -26.49 -30.57 -11.44
C LEU A 15 -26.02 -29.11 -11.29
N LEU A 16 -26.63 -28.17 -12.01
CA LEU A 16 -26.28 -26.74 -11.94
C LEU A 16 -26.86 -26.02 -10.71
N VAL A 17 -27.98 -26.50 -10.14
CA VAL A 17 -28.58 -25.88 -8.95
C VAL A 17 -27.86 -26.29 -7.66
N ALA A 18 -27.14 -27.41 -7.64
CA ALA A 18 -26.43 -27.88 -6.45
C ALA A 18 -25.10 -27.14 -6.15
N VAL A 19 -24.59 -26.30 -7.07
CA VAL A 19 -23.28 -25.63 -6.92
C VAL A 19 -23.39 -24.21 -6.34
N THR A 20 -24.60 -23.67 -6.13
CA THR A 20 -24.79 -22.26 -5.72
C THR A 20 -24.99 -22.02 -4.22
N SER A 21 -24.97 -23.04 -3.36
CA SER A 21 -25.20 -22.87 -1.91
C SER A 21 -23.93 -22.85 -1.03
N ALA A 22 -22.72 -22.95 -1.60
CA ALA A 22 -21.49 -23.12 -0.82
C ALA A 22 -20.83 -21.82 -0.30
N PHE A 23 -21.34 -20.63 -0.64
CA PHE A 23 -20.73 -19.37 -0.21
C PHE A 23 -21.76 -18.43 0.44
N SER A 24 -22.13 -18.76 1.68
CA SER A 24 -22.71 -17.78 2.59
C SER A 24 -21.58 -16.90 3.16
N PRO A 25 -21.58 -15.57 2.95
CA PRO A 25 -20.58 -14.70 3.52
C PRO A 25 -20.77 -14.63 5.04
N SER A 26 -19.82 -15.20 5.79
CA SER A 26 -19.68 -14.98 7.23
C SER A 26 -19.36 -13.51 7.47
N SER A 27 -20.36 -12.75 7.90
CA SER A 27 -20.21 -11.37 8.33
C SER A 27 -19.57 -11.31 9.72
N ASN A 28 -18.66 -10.33 9.87
CA ASN A 28 -18.20 -9.72 11.12
C ASN A 28 -17.08 -10.43 11.90
N PHE A 29 -15.84 -10.17 11.51
CA PHE A 29 -14.74 -10.00 12.47
C PHE A 29 -14.20 -8.58 12.34
N LEU A 30 -14.80 -7.65 13.09
CA LEU A 30 -14.17 -6.38 13.45
C LEU A 30 -13.14 -6.69 14.55
N THR A 31 -11.87 -6.81 14.16
CA THR A 31 -10.76 -6.85 15.13
C THR A 31 -10.41 -5.42 15.53
N THR A 32 -11.03 -4.93 16.59
CA THR A 32 -10.61 -3.73 17.31
C THR A 32 -9.27 -4.02 17.99
N MET A 33 -8.18 -3.48 17.45
CA MET A 33 -6.88 -3.45 18.12
C MET A 33 -6.93 -2.44 19.27
N ALA A 34 -7.25 -2.92 20.48
CA ALA A 34 -7.10 -2.15 21.71
C ALA A 34 -5.60 -2.08 22.07
N SER A 35 -5.07 -0.86 22.12
CA SER A 35 -3.70 -0.59 22.56
C SER A 35 -3.61 -0.74 24.08
N THR A 36 -3.04 -1.85 24.54
CA THR A 36 -2.74 -2.09 25.96
C THR A 36 -1.57 -1.21 26.39
N THR A 37 -1.86 -0.11 27.07
CA THR A 37 -0.86 0.68 27.80
C THR A 37 -0.71 0.09 29.21
N THR A 38 0.41 -0.56 29.47
CA THR A 38 0.79 -1.06 30.78
C THR A 38 1.38 0.07 31.62
N THR A 39 0.57 0.66 32.51
CA THR A 39 1.07 1.51 33.59
C THR A 39 0.98 0.78 34.94
N SER A 40 2.15 0.39 35.41
CA SER A 40 2.42 0.00 36.80
C SER A 40 2.06 1.15 37.74
N SER A 41 1.25 0.87 38.77
CA SER A 41 1.35 1.61 40.03
C SER A 41 0.97 0.72 41.21
N ARG A 42 1.98 0.41 42.02
CA ARG A 42 1.85 0.08 43.44
C ARG A 42 1.26 1.28 44.17
N GLY A 43 0.33 1.07 45.08
CA GLY A 43 -0.18 2.14 45.93
C GLY A 43 -1.14 1.62 46.99
N SER A 44 -0.59 1.36 48.17
CA SER A 44 -1.27 0.86 49.36
C SER A 44 -2.42 1.78 49.78
N ALA A 45 -3.60 1.19 50.00
CA ALA A 45 -4.78 1.87 50.48
C ALA A 45 -4.78 1.91 52.02
N LEU A 46 -4.53 3.08 52.61
CA LEU A 46 -4.99 3.46 53.93
C LEU A 46 -5.18 4.98 53.97
N TYR A 47 -6.19 5.41 54.74
CA TYR A 47 -6.61 6.78 55.08
C TYR A 47 -7.82 7.38 54.36
N ALA A 48 -8.96 7.18 55.03
CA ALA A 48 -9.82 8.21 55.63
C ALA A 48 -10.56 9.20 54.73
N GLN A 49 -11.88 9.16 54.89
CA GLN A 49 -12.91 10.04 54.36
C GLN A 49 -12.72 11.49 54.86
N SER A 50 -12.72 12.45 53.93
CA SER A 50 -13.19 13.81 54.20
C SER A 50 -13.95 14.30 52.97
N SER A 51 -15.24 14.55 53.16
CA SER A 51 -16.21 14.91 52.13
C SER A 51 -16.22 16.42 51.88
N ILE A 52 -15.24 16.91 51.12
CA ILE A 52 -15.30 18.26 50.51
C ILE A 52 -14.83 18.12 49.05
N PRO A 53 -15.71 18.29 48.04
CA PRO A 53 -15.27 18.26 46.65
C PRO A 53 -14.35 19.45 46.38
N PRO A 54 -13.09 19.23 45.92
CA PRO A 54 -12.19 20.33 45.62
C PRO A 54 -12.75 21.18 44.46
N PRO A 55 -12.55 22.51 44.46
CA PRO A 55 -12.95 23.36 43.35
C PRO A 55 -12.30 22.85 42.06
N ARG A 56 -13.11 22.62 41.02
CA ARG A 56 -12.65 22.10 39.73
C ARG A 56 -11.62 23.06 39.16
N LYS A 57 -10.33 22.72 39.27
CA LYS A 57 -9.24 23.47 38.65
C LYS A 57 -9.53 23.52 37.15
N LYS A 58 -9.67 24.73 36.59
CA LYS A 58 -9.83 24.94 35.14
C LYS A 58 -8.75 24.12 34.44
N GLY A 59 -9.17 23.21 33.57
CA GLY A 59 -8.28 22.23 32.93
C GLY A 59 -7.06 22.91 32.31
N TYR A 60 -5.89 22.32 32.53
CA TYR A 60 -4.64 22.81 31.94
C TYR A 60 -4.78 22.84 30.42
N VAL A 61 -4.86 24.05 29.85
CA VAL A 61 -4.77 24.24 28.40
C VAL A 61 -3.29 24.19 28.03
N PRO A 62 -2.85 23.18 27.26
CA PRO A 62 -1.45 23.03 26.90
C PRO A 62 -0.92 24.28 26.18
N LYS A 63 0.34 24.65 26.44
CA LYS A 63 0.97 25.84 25.84
C LYS A 63 0.90 25.88 24.31
N TRP A 64 0.86 24.73 23.62
CA TRP A 64 0.72 24.67 22.15
C TRP A 64 -0.64 25.18 21.66
N LYS A 65 -1.69 25.06 22.47
CA LYS A 65 -3.03 25.57 22.14
C LYS A 65 -3.20 27.08 22.39
N LYS A 66 -2.24 27.69 23.11
CA LYS A 66 -2.21 29.15 23.38
C LYS A 66 -1.39 29.94 22.37
N LYS A 67 -0.58 29.25 21.54
CA LYS A 67 0.12 29.89 20.43
C LYS A 67 -0.87 29.96 19.28
N GLN A 68 -1.33 31.17 18.94
CA GLN A 68 -2.15 31.38 17.77
C GLN A 68 -1.43 30.80 16.56
N THR A 69 -2.12 29.95 15.81
CA THR A 69 -1.59 29.45 14.55
C THR A 69 -1.60 30.58 13.54
N LEU A 70 -0.61 30.69 12.65
CA LEU A 70 -0.56 31.73 11.60
C LEU A 70 -1.88 31.79 10.79
N SER A 71 -2.55 30.65 10.63
CA SER A 71 -3.87 30.51 10.03
C SER A 71 -5.02 31.22 10.78
N GLU A 72 -4.91 31.41 12.09
CA GLU A 72 -5.89 32.16 12.89
C GLU A 72 -5.65 33.67 12.81
N VAL A 73 -4.39 34.09 12.62
CA VAL A 73 -4.00 35.51 12.47
C VAL A 73 -4.31 36.02 11.06
N GLU A 74 -4.08 35.19 10.04
CA GLU A 74 -4.22 35.59 8.63
C GLU A 74 -5.60 35.24 8.03
N GLY A 75 -6.46 34.54 8.78
CA GLY A 75 -7.79 34.13 8.33
C GLY A 75 -7.75 33.10 7.19
N PRO A 76 -8.90 32.49 6.84
CA PRO A 76 -8.98 31.64 5.65
C PRO A 76 -8.70 32.50 4.40
N PRO A 77 -7.85 32.04 3.47
CA PRO A 77 -7.55 32.80 2.26
C PRO A 77 -8.85 33.00 1.47
N GLN A 78 -9.26 34.26 1.31
CA GLN A 78 -10.54 34.60 0.67
C GLN A 78 -10.57 34.26 -0.82
N ASP A 79 -9.41 34.06 -1.45
CA ASP A 79 -9.28 33.47 -2.78
C ASP A 79 -7.94 32.76 -2.97
N LEU A 80 -7.97 31.45 -3.25
CA LEU A 80 -6.77 30.66 -3.57
C LEU A 80 -6.04 31.19 -4.82
N ALA A 81 -6.74 31.92 -5.68
CA ALA A 81 -6.17 32.59 -6.84
C ALA A 81 -5.27 33.78 -6.43
N GLN A 82 -5.55 34.45 -5.31
CA GLN A 82 -4.87 35.70 -4.96
C GLN A 82 -3.59 35.50 -4.14
N VAL A 83 -3.47 34.36 -3.44
CA VAL A 83 -2.31 34.05 -2.60
C VAL A 83 -1.10 33.53 -3.40
N GLY A 84 -1.30 33.12 -4.66
CA GLY A 84 -0.25 32.51 -5.48
C GLY A 84 0.57 33.47 -6.36
N LEU A 85 0.00 34.54 -6.90
CA LEU A 85 0.62 35.27 -8.03
C LEU A 85 1.61 36.36 -7.61
N LYS A 86 2.64 36.01 -6.83
CA LYS A 86 3.80 36.90 -6.62
C LYS A 86 4.87 36.52 -7.66
N GLY A 87 4.94 37.24 -8.78
CA GLY A 87 5.95 37.02 -9.81
C GLY A 87 5.87 38.01 -10.97
N ASN A 88 7.01 38.32 -11.58
CA ASN A 88 7.12 39.27 -12.70
C ASN A 88 7.07 38.55 -14.07
N ILE A 89 7.34 37.24 -14.11
CA ILE A 89 7.46 36.47 -15.36
C ILE A 89 6.13 35.76 -15.64
N LYS A 90 5.58 35.99 -16.83
CA LYS A 90 4.37 35.31 -17.33
C LYS A 90 4.74 33.97 -17.94
N VAL A 91 4.32 32.87 -17.30
CA VAL A 91 4.54 31.50 -17.76
C VAL A 91 3.25 30.96 -18.37
N VAL A 92 3.33 30.46 -19.61
CA VAL A 92 2.19 29.92 -20.36
C VAL A 92 2.40 28.42 -20.58
N PHE A 93 1.61 27.59 -19.91
CA PHE A 93 1.58 26.15 -20.14
C PHE A 93 0.57 25.82 -21.25
N LYS A 94 1.03 25.12 -22.28
CA LYS A 94 0.19 24.58 -23.36
C LYS A 94 0.15 23.06 -23.24
N GLN A 95 -1.04 22.49 -23.11
CA GLN A 95 -1.26 21.04 -23.14
C GLN A 95 -2.40 20.74 -24.11
N GLY A 96 -2.06 20.34 -25.34
CA GLY A 96 -3.05 20.16 -26.40
C GLY A 96 -3.86 21.44 -26.65
N ASN A 97 -5.16 21.38 -26.42
CA ASN A 97 -6.07 22.53 -26.58
C ASN A 97 -6.23 23.38 -25.31
N GLU A 98 -5.70 22.93 -24.16
CA GLU A 98 -5.79 23.69 -22.91
C GLU A 98 -4.56 24.56 -22.71
N THR A 99 -4.80 25.82 -22.33
CA THR A 99 -3.76 26.78 -21.97
C THR A 99 -3.98 27.27 -20.54
N ARG A 100 -2.93 27.19 -19.72
CA ARG A 100 -2.92 27.68 -18.33
C ARG A 100 -1.82 28.70 -18.19
N THR A 101 -2.12 29.84 -17.57
CA THR A 101 -1.17 30.94 -17.40
C THR A 101 -0.96 31.22 -15.93
N THR A 102 0.27 31.55 -15.54
CA THR A 102 0.64 31.85 -14.14
C THR A 102 1.82 32.80 -14.09
N MET A 103 1.89 33.59 -13.02
CA MET A 103 3.00 34.48 -12.73
C MET A 103 3.98 33.84 -11.75
N ALA A 104 5.27 33.90 -12.05
CA ALA A 104 6.33 33.29 -11.25
C ALA A 104 7.56 34.19 -11.11
N LEU A 105 8.41 33.88 -10.13
CA LEU A 105 9.69 34.54 -9.92
C LEU A 105 10.82 33.80 -10.65
N ALA A 106 11.81 34.56 -11.12
CA ALA A 106 13.04 33.96 -11.66
C ALA A 106 13.72 33.08 -10.60
N GLY A 107 14.23 31.92 -11.00
CA GLY A 107 14.86 30.95 -10.12
C GLY A 107 13.89 30.01 -9.38
N GLN A 108 12.57 30.23 -9.46
CA GLN A 108 11.59 29.32 -8.87
C GLN A 108 11.60 27.96 -9.60
N PRO A 109 11.51 26.82 -8.90
CA PRO A 109 11.47 25.51 -9.55
C PRO A 109 10.20 25.36 -10.39
N LEU A 110 10.36 24.92 -11.64
CA LEU A 110 9.24 24.80 -12.59
C LEU A 110 8.14 23.85 -12.10
N ARG A 111 8.48 22.85 -11.29
CA ARG A 111 7.52 21.96 -10.64
C ARG A 111 6.50 22.71 -9.77
N THR A 112 6.95 23.68 -8.99
CA THR A 112 6.08 24.47 -8.11
C THR A 112 5.22 25.41 -8.94
N VAL A 113 5.81 26.04 -9.97
CA VAL A 113 5.09 26.93 -10.89
C VAL A 113 3.99 26.19 -11.65
N ALA A 114 4.26 24.97 -12.14
CA ALA A 114 3.26 24.14 -12.81
C ALA A 114 2.12 23.76 -11.85
N THR A 115 2.45 23.40 -10.60
CA THR A 115 1.45 23.07 -9.58
C THR A 115 0.57 24.29 -9.25
N GLN A 116 1.18 25.47 -9.15
CA GLN A 116 0.48 26.74 -8.95
C GLN A 116 -0.44 27.09 -10.12
N ALA A 117 -0.04 26.76 -11.35
CA ALA A 117 -0.86 26.92 -12.54
C ALA A 117 -2.00 25.90 -12.68
N GLY A 118 -2.10 24.93 -11.75
CA GLY A 118 -3.01 23.79 -11.88
C GLY A 118 -2.63 22.85 -13.04
N GLN A 119 -1.42 22.97 -13.58
CA GLN A 119 -0.94 22.17 -14.69
C GLN A 119 -0.35 20.85 -14.16
N PHE A 120 -1.00 19.73 -14.49
CA PHE A 120 -0.54 18.42 -14.05
C PHE A 120 0.56 17.87 -14.97
N ILE A 121 1.78 17.77 -14.43
CA ILE A 121 2.93 17.14 -15.09
C ILE A 121 3.27 15.86 -14.31
N LYS A 122 3.43 14.74 -15.01
CA LYS A 122 3.81 13.48 -14.37
C LYS A 122 5.30 13.50 -14.00
N TYR A 123 5.60 13.25 -12.74
CA TYR A 123 6.95 13.14 -12.23
C TYR A 123 7.22 11.70 -11.79
N GLY A 124 8.32 11.12 -12.27
CA GLY A 124 8.79 9.79 -11.86
C GLY A 124 9.81 9.88 -10.73
N CYS A 125 11.06 10.18 -11.09
CA CYS A 125 12.19 10.20 -10.16
C CYS A 125 12.45 11.54 -9.44
N GLY A 126 11.90 12.65 -9.93
CA GLY A 126 12.18 14.01 -9.42
C GLY A 126 13.58 14.56 -9.70
N LYS A 127 14.58 13.71 -9.95
CA LYS A 127 15.97 14.08 -10.26
C LYS A 127 16.24 14.39 -11.73
N GLY A 128 15.28 14.10 -12.60
CA GLY A 128 15.40 14.28 -14.05
C GLY A 128 15.94 13.06 -14.80
N GLU A 129 16.38 11.97 -14.17
CA GLU A 129 16.94 10.81 -14.88
C GLU A 129 15.92 10.04 -15.74
N CYS A 130 14.68 9.95 -15.27
CA CYS A 130 13.67 9.05 -15.87
C CYS A 130 12.99 9.57 -17.15
N GLY A 131 13.23 10.82 -17.57
CA GLY A 131 12.61 11.44 -18.76
C GLY A 131 11.08 11.62 -18.72
N THR A 132 10.38 11.15 -17.67
CA THR A 132 8.91 11.19 -17.60
C THR A 132 8.34 12.61 -17.62
N CYS A 133 9.09 13.59 -17.10
CA CYS A 133 8.66 14.97 -16.94
C CYS A 133 8.96 15.87 -18.16
N GLU A 134 9.50 15.32 -19.27
CA GLU A 134 9.98 16.11 -20.42
C GLU A 134 8.90 17.02 -21.03
N SER A 135 9.25 18.29 -21.19
CA SER A 135 8.39 19.34 -21.76
C SER A 135 9.20 20.18 -22.74
N LEU A 136 8.57 20.67 -23.80
CA LEU A 136 9.22 21.44 -24.85
C LEU A 136 9.09 22.93 -24.53
N VAL A 137 10.22 23.65 -24.44
CA VAL A 137 10.26 25.09 -24.25
C VAL A 137 11.10 25.71 -25.35
N ASN A 138 10.50 26.63 -26.13
CA ASN A 138 11.18 27.34 -27.21
C ASN A 138 11.95 26.41 -28.18
N GLY A 139 11.42 25.21 -28.43
CA GLY A 139 12.07 24.20 -29.29
C GLY A 139 13.08 23.29 -28.59
N GLN A 140 13.40 23.51 -27.32
CA GLN A 140 14.30 22.67 -26.54
C GLN A 140 13.53 21.79 -25.55
N TRP A 141 13.85 20.49 -25.51
CA TRP A 141 13.31 19.59 -24.50
C TRP A 141 14.02 19.80 -23.17
N ILE A 142 13.26 20.26 -22.17
CA ILE A 142 13.74 20.45 -20.80
C ILE A 142 13.04 19.50 -19.84
N ARG A 143 13.62 19.36 -18.65
CA ARG A 143 13.11 18.51 -17.57
C ARG A 143 12.65 19.39 -16.39
N PRO A 144 11.37 19.80 -16.33
CA PRO A 144 10.83 20.70 -15.32
C PRO A 144 10.99 20.23 -13.88
N CYS A 145 11.27 18.94 -13.68
CA CYS A 145 11.50 18.38 -12.35
C CYS A 145 12.82 18.82 -11.70
N SER A 146 13.84 19.17 -12.49
CA SER A 146 15.16 19.58 -12.00
C SER A 146 15.58 20.99 -12.44
N THR A 147 14.86 21.60 -13.39
CA THR A 147 15.21 22.92 -13.93
C THR A 147 14.44 24.04 -13.22
N ASN A 148 15.14 25.14 -12.95
CA ASN A 148 14.56 26.37 -12.43
C ASN A 148 14.15 27.30 -13.58
N LEU A 149 13.20 28.20 -13.32
CA LEU A 149 12.77 29.20 -14.27
C LEU A 149 13.91 30.20 -14.54
N PRO A 150 14.33 30.43 -15.80
CA PRO A 150 15.35 31.43 -16.10
C PRO A 150 14.83 32.85 -15.85
N ALA A 151 15.73 33.81 -15.64
CA ALA A 151 15.37 35.22 -15.65
C ALA A 151 15.09 35.65 -17.10
N VAL A 152 13.83 35.90 -17.42
CA VAL A 152 13.39 36.43 -18.72
C VAL A 152 13.08 37.91 -18.55
N ALA A 153 13.26 38.72 -19.60
CA ALA A 153 12.93 40.14 -19.56
C ALA A 153 11.44 40.38 -19.24
N GLU A 154 11.15 41.47 -18.54
CA GLU A 154 9.77 41.83 -18.17
C GLU A 154 8.93 42.04 -19.43
N GLY A 155 7.91 41.19 -19.65
CA GLY A 155 7.03 41.24 -20.81
C GLY A 155 7.19 40.10 -21.82
N GLU A 156 8.27 39.32 -21.73
CA GLU A 156 8.42 38.10 -22.54
C GLU A 156 7.68 36.91 -21.91
N GLU A 157 6.93 36.17 -22.73
CA GLU A 157 6.19 34.99 -22.28
C GLU A 157 7.04 33.73 -22.33
N TYR A 158 7.14 33.02 -21.21
CA TYR A 158 7.82 31.73 -21.17
C TYR A 158 6.84 30.60 -21.49
N VAL A 159 6.84 30.14 -22.74
CA VAL A 159 5.88 29.15 -23.26
C VAL A 159 6.41 27.73 -23.06
N ILE A 160 5.71 26.94 -22.25
CA ILE A 160 6.02 25.54 -21.97
C ILE A 160 4.96 24.65 -22.61
N GLN A 161 5.34 23.85 -23.60
CA GLN A 161 4.49 22.82 -24.19
C GLN A 161 4.68 21.52 -23.41
N VAL A 162 3.67 21.15 -22.63
CA VAL A 162 3.67 19.92 -21.85
C VAL A 162 3.31 18.77 -22.78
N LYS A 163 4.12 17.70 -22.77
CA LYS A 163 3.80 16.48 -23.51
C LYS A 163 2.45 15.97 -23.06
N GLU A 164 1.50 15.89 -23.99
CA GLU A 164 0.20 15.31 -23.71
C GLU A 164 0.41 13.91 -23.17
N THR A 165 0.10 13.72 -21.89
CA THR A 165 -0.05 12.37 -21.37
C THR A 165 -1.35 11.86 -21.95
N LYS A 166 -1.27 11.25 -23.13
CA LYS A 166 -2.29 10.35 -23.68
C LYS A 166 -2.39 9.11 -22.79
N ALA A 167 -2.59 9.29 -21.49
CA ALA A 167 -3.42 8.36 -20.77
C ALA A 167 -4.79 8.55 -21.42
N LYS A 168 -5.04 7.83 -22.52
CA LYS A 168 -6.38 7.32 -22.74
C LYS A 168 -6.70 6.67 -21.41
N THR A 169 -7.44 7.38 -20.56
CA THR A 169 -8.31 6.74 -19.60
C THR A 169 -9.08 5.78 -20.47
N VAL A 170 -8.61 4.53 -20.54
CA VAL A 170 -9.42 3.43 -21.00
C VAL A 170 -10.57 3.55 -20.03
N SER A 171 -11.66 4.15 -20.50
CA SER A 171 -12.84 4.27 -19.69
C SER A 171 -13.02 2.86 -19.16
N SER A 172 -13.16 2.70 -17.86
CA SER A 172 -13.47 1.41 -17.24
C SER A 172 -14.80 0.81 -17.74
N GLY A 173 -15.38 1.38 -18.81
CA GLY A 173 -16.38 0.86 -19.69
C GLY A 173 -16.14 -0.61 -20.02
N ARG A 174 -16.88 -1.42 -19.26
CA ARG A 174 -17.19 -2.84 -19.43
C ARG A 174 -16.29 -3.81 -18.65
N PHE A 175 -16.23 -3.60 -17.33
CA PHE A 175 -16.03 -4.66 -16.34
C PHE A 175 -17.03 -5.85 -16.43
N TYR A 176 -17.98 -5.82 -17.37
CA TYR A 176 -18.94 -6.90 -17.64
C TYR A 176 -18.94 -7.35 -19.12
N SER A 177 -17.78 -7.45 -19.75
CA SER A 177 -17.72 -8.27 -20.99
C SER A 177 -17.52 -9.72 -20.58
N ALA A 178 -18.19 -10.68 -21.24
CA ALA A 178 -18.01 -12.11 -20.98
C ALA A 178 -16.51 -12.54 -20.97
N ARG A 179 -15.68 -11.84 -21.75
CA ARG A 179 -14.23 -12.01 -21.78
C ARG A 179 -13.53 -11.65 -20.45
N SER A 180 -14.01 -10.64 -19.73
CA SER A 180 -13.48 -10.26 -18.41
C SER A 180 -13.84 -11.25 -17.29
N ILE A 181 -15.01 -11.91 -17.39
CA ILE A 181 -15.42 -12.99 -16.47
C ILE A 181 -14.54 -14.22 -16.70
N VAL A 182 -14.30 -14.60 -17.96
CA VAL A 182 -13.42 -15.72 -18.30
C VAL A 182 -11.96 -15.45 -17.91
N LEU A 183 -11.43 -14.24 -18.13
CA LEU A 183 -10.07 -13.89 -17.70
C LEU A 183 -9.95 -13.85 -16.17
N GLY A 184 -10.95 -13.31 -15.46
CA GLY A 184 -10.97 -13.28 -14.00
C GLY A 184 -11.02 -14.68 -13.40
N PHE A 185 -11.84 -15.56 -13.98
CA PHE A 185 -11.91 -16.97 -13.60
C PHE A 185 -10.59 -17.70 -13.87
N TRP A 186 -9.99 -17.49 -15.05
CA TRP A 186 -8.72 -18.12 -15.41
C TRP A 186 -7.58 -17.71 -14.47
N ASN A 187 -7.51 -16.44 -14.07
CA ASN A 187 -6.50 -15.98 -13.09
C ASN A 187 -6.71 -16.59 -11.69
N ASN A 188 -7.95 -16.76 -11.25
CA ASN A 188 -8.25 -17.38 -9.95
C ASN A 188 -7.93 -18.88 -9.97
N VAL A 189 -8.26 -19.58 -11.06
CA VAL A 189 -7.92 -21.00 -11.27
C VAL A 189 -6.41 -21.21 -11.40
N LEU A 190 -5.69 -20.34 -12.11
CA LEU A 190 -4.23 -20.42 -12.19
C LEU A 190 -3.58 -20.23 -10.81
N GLY A 191 -4.12 -19.31 -10.01
CA GLY A 191 -3.70 -19.11 -8.62
C GLY A 191 -3.87 -20.39 -7.79
N MET A 192 -5.03 -21.05 -7.87
CA MET A 192 -5.26 -22.32 -7.15
C MET A 192 -4.34 -23.45 -7.62
N ILE A 193 -4.07 -23.57 -8.92
CA ILE A 193 -3.12 -24.57 -9.45
C ILE A 193 -1.70 -24.29 -8.94
N GLY A 194 -1.29 -23.02 -8.90
CA GLY A 194 -0.03 -22.59 -8.28
C GLY A 194 0.06 -23.01 -6.81
N PHE A 195 -0.98 -22.74 -6.02
CA PHE A 195 -1.03 -23.13 -4.61
C PHE A 195 -0.94 -24.65 -4.40
N VAL A 196 -1.59 -25.47 -5.24
CA VAL A 196 -1.50 -26.94 -5.14
C VAL A 196 -0.09 -27.42 -5.45
N ARG A 197 0.57 -26.83 -6.46
CA ARG A 197 1.97 -27.17 -6.80
C ARG A 197 2.92 -26.79 -5.67
N ASP A 198 2.80 -25.59 -5.13
CA ASP A 198 3.66 -25.10 -4.05
C ASP A 198 3.44 -25.89 -2.76
N ARG A 199 2.20 -26.31 -2.48
CA ARG A 199 1.90 -27.19 -1.34
C ARG A 199 2.58 -28.56 -1.47
N ARG A 200 2.69 -29.11 -2.69
CA ARG A 200 3.43 -30.36 -2.93
C ARG A 200 4.93 -30.19 -2.74
N LEU A 201 5.50 -29.07 -3.17
CA LEU A 201 6.93 -28.77 -2.98
C LEU A 201 7.27 -28.54 -1.50
N ALA A 202 6.43 -27.79 -0.77
CA ALA A 202 6.59 -27.57 0.66
C ALA A 202 6.55 -28.89 1.45
N LYS A 203 5.69 -29.84 1.05
CA LYS A 203 5.62 -31.16 1.67
C LYS A 203 6.93 -31.95 1.47
N LYS A 204 7.50 -31.95 0.26
CA LYS A 204 8.78 -32.62 -0.02
C LYS A 204 9.92 -32.03 0.83
N ASN A 205 10.03 -30.69 0.87
CA ASN A 205 11.05 -30.02 1.69
C ASN A 205 10.88 -30.30 3.19
N TRP A 206 9.63 -30.50 3.65
CA TRP A 206 9.35 -30.88 5.03
C TRP A 206 9.78 -32.31 5.33
N ASP A 207 9.44 -33.25 4.44
CA ASP A 207 9.81 -34.66 4.58
C ASP A 207 11.34 -34.83 4.56
N GLU A 208 12.06 -34.12 3.68
CA GLU A 208 13.54 -34.10 3.64
C GLU A 208 14.17 -33.55 4.93
N ARG A 209 13.59 -32.49 5.52
CA ARG A 209 14.06 -31.96 6.80
C ARG A 209 13.85 -32.96 7.94
N LYS A 210 12.72 -33.64 7.94
CA LYS A 210 12.40 -34.64 8.95
C LYS A 210 13.37 -35.82 8.89
N GLU A 211 13.66 -36.32 7.69
CA GLU A 211 14.65 -37.37 7.47
C GLU A 211 16.06 -36.95 7.93
N TYR A 212 16.46 -35.70 7.68
CA TYR A 212 17.73 -35.17 8.15
C TYR A 212 17.79 -35.07 9.69
N GLU A 213 16.72 -34.61 10.33
CA GLU A 213 16.62 -34.56 11.80
C GLU A 213 16.71 -35.96 12.42
N ASP A 214 16.06 -36.97 11.81
CA ASP A 214 16.13 -38.35 12.25
C ASP A 214 17.56 -38.94 12.11
N LEU A 215 18.26 -38.64 11.01
CA LEU A 215 19.66 -39.05 10.81
C LEU A 215 20.62 -38.38 11.82
N VAL A 216 20.42 -37.10 12.14
CA VAL A 216 21.21 -36.39 13.15
C VAL A 216 20.96 -37.00 14.53
N LEU A 217 19.72 -37.35 14.85
CA LEU A 217 19.36 -38.00 16.09
C LEU A 217 20.02 -39.39 16.21
N GLN A 218 20.02 -40.20 15.14
CA GLN A 218 20.71 -41.49 15.11
C GLN A 218 22.21 -41.34 15.35
N LYS A 219 22.90 -40.45 14.62
CA LYS A 219 24.34 -40.19 14.80
C LYS A 219 24.67 -39.67 16.20
N THR A 220 23.79 -38.86 16.78
CA THR A 220 23.96 -38.34 18.14
C THR A 220 23.80 -39.45 19.18
N LEU A 221 22.83 -40.34 19.01
CA LEU A 221 22.66 -41.52 19.87
C LEU A 221 23.85 -42.47 19.76
N GLU A 222 24.36 -42.74 18.57
CA GLU A 222 25.57 -43.55 18.36
C GLU A 222 26.80 -42.93 19.05
N LYS A 223 27.03 -41.63 18.85
CA LYS A 223 28.13 -40.91 19.51
C LYS A 223 27.99 -40.91 21.04
N LYS A 224 26.76 -40.77 21.56
CA LYS A 224 26.49 -40.85 23.00
C LYS A 224 26.73 -42.27 23.53
N ARG A 225 26.30 -43.31 22.82
CA ARG A 225 26.59 -44.72 23.15
C ARG A 225 28.09 -45.00 23.18
N ALA A 226 28.84 -44.55 22.18
CA ALA A 226 30.29 -44.69 22.12
C ALA A 226 31.01 -43.99 23.30
N ARG A 227 30.57 -42.77 23.67
CA ARG A 227 31.11 -42.07 24.85
C ARG A 227 30.82 -42.80 26.15
N MET A 228 29.59 -43.29 26.35
CA MET A 228 29.24 -44.05 27.56
C MET A 228 30.00 -45.37 27.67
N ALA A 229 30.24 -46.06 26.53
CA ALA A 229 31.07 -47.26 26.48
C ALA A 229 32.52 -46.96 26.88
N ALA A 230 33.09 -45.85 26.41
CA ALA A 230 34.43 -45.41 26.81
C ALA A 230 34.52 -45.04 28.31
N GLU A 231 33.43 -44.54 28.90
CA GLU A 231 33.34 -44.22 30.33
C GLU A 231 32.97 -45.42 31.22
N GLY A 232 32.73 -46.62 30.66
CA GLY A 232 32.34 -47.81 31.43
C GLY A 232 30.93 -47.74 32.04
N LYS A 233 30.06 -46.85 31.56
CA LYS A 233 28.68 -46.70 32.04
C LYS A 233 27.71 -47.45 31.12
N THR A 234 26.81 -48.24 31.70
CA THR A 234 25.73 -48.90 30.95
C THR A 234 24.75 -47.89 30.34
N PRO A 235 24.42 -47.99 29.04
CA PRO A 235 23.52 -47.04 28.39
C PRO A 235 22.09 -47.17 28.94
N PRO A 236 21.37 -46.04 29.12
CA PRO A 236 19.95 -46.10 29.46
C PRO A 236 19.16 -46.70 28.30
N SER A 237 18.28 -47.66 28.59
CA SER A 237 17.32 -48.20 27.62
C SER A 237 16.33 -47.09 27.23
N ASN A 238 16.26 -46.76 25.94
CA ASN A 238 15.29 -45.80 25.44
C ASN A 238 14.01 -46.55 25.02
N PRO A 239 12.87 -46.38 25.72
CA PRO A 239 11.63 -47.10 25.43
C PRO A 239 10.92 -46.62 24.16
N ASN A 240 11.37 -45.53 23.51
CA ASN A 240 10.72 -44.95 22.33
C ASN A 240 11.32 -45.36 20.98
N LEU A 241 12.35 -46.22 20.93
CA LEU A 241 12.76 -46.83 19.67
C LEU A 241 11.80 -47.97 19.34
N LYS A 242 10.89 -47.75 18.38
CA LYS A 242 10.18 -48.85 17.73
C LYS A 242 11.20 -49.73 17.00
N PRO A 243 11.09 -51.07 17.10
CA PRO A 243 11.93 -52.00 16.35
C PRO A 243 11.70 -51.87 14.83
#